data_AF-A0A7S0EHQ3-F1
#
_entry.id   AF-A0A7S0EHQ3-F1
#
_cell.length_a   1.000
_cell.length_b   1.000
_cell.length_c   1.000
_cell.angle_alpha   90.00
_cell.angle_beta   90.00
_cell.angle_gamma   90.00
#
_symmetry.space_group_name_H-M   'P 1'
#
loop_
_entity.id
_entity.type
_entity.pdbx_description
1 polymer ?
#
loop_
_entity_poly.entity_id
_entity_poly.type
_entity_poly.pdbx_seq_one_letter_code
_entity_poly.pdbx_strand_id
1 'polypeptide(L)'
;AGQGFYHFRSAPMKSFKPSKFASPLFVKKPWALQTRKSMSSQSSGGHAKTQSSSRVASWKPTNLSNKKLEFATCDPDSLGVGASAKVHNIIQGEWIQGAEDACEVIPDPLNGQPIIEVSEVKQESLNAFVRSLNSCPKYGMHNPLLNVDRYLLYGEISLKAANMLKDPDVEYFFARLIQRVSPKSYAQARGEVVVTRKFLENFSGDQVRFLARSFSTPGDHSGQQSQGYRWPYGPVALITPFNFPLEIPVLQTMGALYMGNRPLLKVDSKVSIVMEQFIRLLHMCGMPMGDLDLINCHGSMMQTLLEKAKPRTTLFTGSSKVANILAERLEGRVKVESAGFGWKVLGPDVPSDPNAIDYVAHVCDQDAFASSGQKCSAQSILFVHKNWSKTGLLEKLEHLASQRRLDDLTVGPTLSVTTERFMSHVEGLKRIPGARVLFGGVEINDGQHKIPRQYGAMRPTAVFVPLSSLMAKKEHLELATTEIFAPFQVVTEFEDGDIPAVLDVLEFVQNHLTAAIVSNDVAFQRLFQGRSVNGTTYVGLRARTTGAPQNHWFGPAGDPRAAGIGTREAIHVTWSCHREFIQDNDISFVNSWKLPPRT
;
A
#
# COMPACT_ATOMS: atom_id res chain seq x y z
N ALA A 1 57.00 -16.37 1.38
CA ALA A 1 57.65 -15.43 2.30
C ALA A 1 56.56 -14.75 3.11
N GLY A 2 56.39 -15.11 4.37
CA GLY A 2 55.19 -14.77 5.13
C GLY A 2 55.46 -14.53 6.62
N GLN A 3 54.47 -13.82 7.19
CA GLN A 3 54.06 -13.69 8.59
C GLN A 3 54.98 -12.96 9.58
N GLY A 4 54.39 -11.94 10.22
CA GLY A 4 54.83 -11.34 11.47
C GLY A 4 53.63 -10.90 12.30
N PHE A 5 53.38 -11.60 13.41
CA PHE A 5 52.53 -11.20 14.54
C PHE A 5 53.29 -10.20 15.43
N TYR A 6 52.60 -9.32 16.18
CA TYR A 6 52.90 -9.00 17.59
C TYR A 6 51.79 -8.16 18.30
N HIS A 7 51.68 -8.43 19.62
CA HIS A 7 50.75 -7.99 20.68
C HIS A 7 50.73 -6.51 21.09
N PHE A 8 49.65 -6.06 21.78
CA PHE A 8 49.67 -5.19 23.00
C PHE A 8 48.34 -5.41 23.81
N ARG A 9 48.35 -6.03 25.00
CA ARG A 9 48.46 -5.54 26.41
C ARG A 9 47.29 -4.68 26.96
N SER A 10 46.74 -5.16 28.08
CA SER A 10 45.73 -4.56 28.96
C SER A 10 46.35 -3.87 30.19
N ALA A 11 45.68 -2.83 30.72
CA ALA A 11 45.93 -2.24 32.05
C ALA A 11 44.63 -1.59 32.62
N PRO A 12 44.47 -1.47 33.96
CA PRO A 12 43.16 -1.37 34.64
C PRO A 12 42.73 0.06 35.03
N MET A 13 41.40 0.28 35.11
CA MET A 13 40.78 1.51 35.63
C MET A 13 40.64 1.53 37.16
N LYS A 14 40.99 2.66 37.76
CA LYS A 14 40.91 2.98 39.20
C LYS A 14 39.51 3.44 39.62
N SER A 15 39.18 3.11 40.86
CA SER A 15 37.99 3.50 41.64
C SER A 15 37.94 4.98 42.01
N PHE A 16 36.75 5.60 42.00
CA PHE A 16 36.42 6.81 42.76
C PHE A 16 35.04 6.69 43.42
N LYS A 17 34.97 7.05 44.71
CA LYS A 17 33.79 7.06 45.59
C LYS A 17 32.98 8.36 45.42
N PRO A 18 31.68 8.36 45.78
CA PRO A 18 31.00 9.57 46.24
C PRO A 18 30.72 9.55 47.75
N SER A 19 30.88 10.71 48.38
CA SER A 19 30.62 11.01 49.80
C SER A 19 29.15 11.30 50.08
N LYS A 20 28.75 11.02 51.34
CA LYS A 20 27.45 11.33 51.95
C LYS A 20 27.44 12.77 52.49
N PHE A 21 26.28 13.44 52.44
CA PHE A 21 25.81 14.35 53.49
C PHE A 21 24.27 14.30 53.57
N ALA A 22 23.76 14.61 54.76
CA ALA A 22 22.53 14.14 55.38
C ALA A 22 21.28 14.99 55.11
N SER A 23 20.12 14.34 55.29
CA SER A 23 18.73 14.83 55.44
C SER A 23 18.52 15.65 56.74
N PRO A 24 17.29 16.03 57.20
CA PRO A 24 15.92 15.85 56.66
C PRO A 24 14.97 17.08 56.84
N LEU A 25 13.73 17.01 56.31
CA LEU A 25 12.48 17.30 57.06
C LEU A 25 11.21 16.98 56.23
N PHE A 26 10.18 16.58 56.96
CA PHE A 26 8.91 15.94 56.61
C PHE A 26 7.88 16.85 55.89
N VAL A 27 6.92 16.27 55.14
CA VAL A 27 5.48 16.14 55.49
C VAL A 27 4.69 15.33 54.41
N LYS A 28 4.11 14.20 54.85
CA LYS A 28 2.77 13.55 54.59
C LYS A 28 1.96 14.01 53.35
N LYS A 29 1.21 13.20 52.57
CA LYS A 29 0.53 11.88 52.73
C LYS A 29 -0.02 11.44 51.33
N PRO A 30 -0.31 10.15 51.06
CA PRO A 30 -1.00 9.67 49.86
C PRO A 30 -2.52 9.54 50.05
N TRP A 31 -3.30 9.63 48.98
CA TRP A 31 -4.75 9.39 49.01
C TRP A 31 -5.11 8.01 48.48
N ALA A 32 -5.79 7.25 49.34
CA ALA A 32 -6.35 5.93 49.07
C ALA A 32 -7.87 6.00 48.94
N LEU A 33 -8.39 5.00 48.21
CA LEU A 33 -9.77 4.54 48.08
C LEU A 33 -10.77 4.93 49.17
N GLN A 34 -11.99 5.22 48.73
CA GLN A 34 -13.22 4.99 49.50
C GLN A 34 -14.13 4.00 48.77
N THR A 35 -14.38 2.89 49.44
CA THR A 35 -15.49 1.96 49.25
C THR A 35 -16.72 2.43 50.02
N ARG A 36 -17.93 2.08 49.56
CA ARG A 36 -19.06 1.80 50.46
C ARG A 36 -20.12 0.88 49.82
N LYS A 37 -20.27 -0.29 50.46
CA LYS A 37 -21.49 -1.06 50.83
C LYS A 37 -22.49 -1.43 49.72
N SER A 38 -22.61 -2.70 49.30
CA SER A 38 -23.16 -3.91 49.96
C SER A 38 -24.68 -3.92 50.14
N MET A 39 -25.35 -4.79 49.38
CA MET A 39 -26.52 -5.55 49.84
C MET A 39 -26.48 -6.96 49.23
N SER A 40 -26.50 -7.95 50.12
CA SER A 40 -26.77 -9.38 49.92
C SER A 40 -28.18 -9.59 49.34
N SER A 41 -28.59 -10.71 48.72
CA SER A 41 -28.41 -12.11 49.14
C SER A 41 -28.99 -13.10 48.12
N GLN A 42 -28.53 -14.34 48.25
CA GLN A 42 -29.22 -15.62 47.99
C GLN A 42 -29.08 -16.34 46.63
N SER A 43 -28.68 -17.59 46.80
CA SER A 43 -28.40 -18.70 45.92
C SER A 43 -29.66 -19.38 45.37
N SER A 44 -29.57 -19.94 44.16
CA SER A 44 -30.01 -21.32 43.89
C SER A 44 -29.43 -21.79 42.55
N GLY A 45 -29.01 -23.06 42.52
CA GLY A 45 -28.35 -23.68 41.38
C GLY A 45 -29.32 -24.10 40.27
N GLY A 46 -28.75 -24.34 39.09
CA GLY A 46 -29.43 -24.96 37.97
C GLY A 46 -28.45 -25.25 36.84
N HIS A 47 -28.15 -26.52 36.62
CA HIS A 47 -27.50 -27.01 35.41
C HIS A 47 -28.35 -26.66 34.19
N ALA A 48 -27.77 -26.01 33.18
CA ALA A 48 -28.33 -26.01 31.83
C ALA A 48 -27.21 -25.86 30.78
N LYS A 49 -27.16 -26.86 29.90
CA LYS A 49 -26.33 -26.93 28.69
C LYS A 49 -26.48 -25.66 27.85
N THR A 50 -25.38 -25.01 27.49
CA THR A 50 -25.39 -23.92 26.49
C THR A 50 -24.79 -24.42 25.18
N GLN A 51 -25.67 -24.73 24.22
CA GLN A 51 -25.33 -24.67 22.80
C GLN A 51 -24.98 -23.22 22.45
N SER A 52 -23.74 -22.95 22.07
CA SER A 52 -23.34 -21.66 21.51
C SER A 52 -23.58 -21.66 20.00
N SER A 53 -24.76 -21.22 19.57
CA SER A 53 -24.99 -20.85 18.17
C SER A 53 -24.28 -19.51 17.89
N SER A 54 -23.28 -19.52 17.01
CA SER A 54 -22.67 -18.33 16.44
C SER A 54 -23.67 -17.62 15.51
N ARG A 55 -24.33 -16.58 16.01
CA ARG A 55 -25.06 -15.64 15.14
C ARG A 55 -24.07 -14.67 14.52
N VAL A 56 -23.70 -14.92 13.27
CA VAL A 56 -23.18 -13.89 12.37
C VAL A 56 -24.29 -12.85 12.22
N ALA A 57 -24.07 -11.66 12.77
CA ALA A 57 -25.01 -10.55 12.64
C ALA A 57 -25.07 -10.12 11.17
N SER A 58 -26.18 -10.40 10.50
CA SER A 58 -26.51 -9.79 9.22
C SER A 58 -26.63 -8.28 9.41
N TRP A 59 -25.65 -7.53 8.90
CA TRP A 59 -25.74 -6.07 8.86
C TRP A 59 -26.89 -5.68 7.94
N LYS A 60 -27.96 -5.12 8.51
CA LYS A 60 -28.96 -4.37 7.75
C LYS A 60 -28.54 -2.90 7.77
N PRO A 61 -28.55 -2.18 6.64
CA PRO A 61 -28.31 -0.74 6.64
C PRO A 61 -29.38 -0.10 7.52
N THR A 62 -28.95 0.41 8.67
CA THR A 62 -29.78 1.31 9.47
C THR A 62 -29.79 2.64 8.73
N ASN A 63 -30.97 3.24 8.56
CA ASN A 63 -31.22 4.50 7.85
C ASN A 63 -30.04 5.48 7.93
N LEU A 64 -29.18 5.46 6.91
CA LEU A 64 -28.24 6.54 6.64
C LEU A 64 -29.09 7.75 6.26
N SER A 65 -28.71 8.91 6.78
CA SER A 65 -29.49 10.11 6.53
C SER A 65 -29.44 10.41 5.03
N ASN A 66 -30.57 10.81 4.42
CA ASN A 66 -30.62 11.33 3.03
C ASN A 66 -29.88 12.68 2.90
N LYS A 67 -28.79 12.87 3.63
CA LYS A 67 -28.02 14.10 3.67
C LYS A 67 -27.13 14.14 2.45
N LYS A 68 -27.48 15.04 1.53
CA LYS A 68 -26.65 15.34 0.36
C LYS A 68 -25.27 15.83 0.83
N LEU A 69 -24.23 15.09 0.50
CA LEU A 69 -22.85 15.49 0.79
C LEU A 69 -22.46 16.64 -0.15
N GLU A 70 -22.08 17.79 0.39
CA GLU A 70 -21.87 19.02 -0.40
C GLU A 70 -20.78 18.90 -1.47
N PHE A 71 -19.73 18.12 -1.21
CA PHE A 71 -18.64 17.91 -2.16
C PHE A 71 -19.00 16.93 -3.29
N ALA A 72 -20.00 16.08 -3.10
CA ALA A 72 -20.26 14.95 -3.96
C ALA A 72 -21.09 15.34 -5.21
N THR A 73 -20.66 14.88 -6.38
CA THR A 73 -21.35 15.08 -7.67
C THR A 73 -22.03 13.82 -8.19
N CYS A 74 -21.94 12.71 -7.46
CA CYS A 74 -22.63 11.45 -7.76
C CYS A 74 -23.20 10.84 -6.47
N ASP A 75 -24.08 9.85 -6.62
CA ASP A 75 -24.55 8.99 -5.53
C ASP A 75 -24.16 7.54 -5.86
N PRO A 76 -23.32 6.88 -5.05
CA PRO A 76 -22.83 5.53 -5.33
C PRO A 76 -23.93 4.47 -5.39
N ASP A 77 -25.05 4.66 -4.69
CA ASP A 77 -26.13 3.68 -4.69
C ASP A 77 -27.08 3.86 -5.89
N SER A 78 -27.08 5.03 -6.52
CA SER A 78 -27.86 5.29 -7.73
C SER A 78 -27.06 5.12 -9.03
N LEU A 79 -25.74 4.85 -8.99
CA LEU A 79 -24.97 4.64 -10.23
C LEU A 79 -25.58 3.49 -11.05
N GLY A 80 -25.73 3.69 -12.36
CA GLY A 80 -26.36 2.74 -13.26
C GLY A 80 -27.89 2.77 -13.27
N VAL A 81 -28.50 3.67 -12.48
CA VAL A 81 -29.92 3.99 -12.53
C VAL A 81 -30.07 5.40 -13.10
N GLY A 82 -30.48 5.51 -14.37
CA GLY A 82 -30.59 6.79 -15.07
C GLY A 82 -29.31 7.19 -15.80
N ALA A 83 -28.95 8.47 -15.75
CA ALA A 83 -27.77 8.99 -16.45
C ALA A 83 -26.47 8.57 -15.75
N SER A 84 -25.43 8.27 -16.55
CA SER A 84 -24.08 7.98 -16.05
C SER A 84 -23.51 9.15 -15.26
N ALA A 85 -22.72 8.85 -14.23
CA ALA A 85 -21.94 9.89 -13.55
C ALA A 85 -20.83 10.39 -14.47
N LYS A 86 -20.55 11.69 -14.44
CA LYS A 86 -19.49 12.30 -15.27
C LYS A 86 -18.23 12.50 -14.45
N VAL A 87 -17.10 12.10 -15.01
CA VAL A 87 -15.77 12.36 -14.43
C VAL A 87 -15.05 13.42 -15.25
N HIS A 88 -14.65 14.48 -14.56
CA HIS A 88 -13.98 15.64 -15.15
C HIS A 88 -12.47 15.62 -14.93
N ASN A 89 -11.75 16.42 -15.73
CA ASN A 89 -10.33 16.69 -15.51
C ASN A 89 -10.18 17.98 -14.70
N ILE A 90 -8.98 18.20 -14.15
CA ILE A 90 -8.60 19.46 -13.50
C ILE A 90 -7.33 19.98 -14.15
N ILE A 91 -7.36 21.23 -14.57
CA ILE A 91 -6.16 21.93 -15.04
C ILE A 91 -6.13 23.33 -14.46
N GLN A 92 -5.02 23.69 -13.80
CA GLN A 92 -4.83 25.02 -13.21
C GLN A 92 -5.96 25.45 -12.26
N GLY A 93 -6.58 24.48 -11.57
CA GLY A 93 -7.68 24.70 -10.65
C GLY A 93 -9.08 24.74 -11.26
N GLU A 94 -9.20 24.63 -12.59
CA GLU A 94 -10.49 24.60 -13.27
C GLU A 94 -10.92 23.16 -13.57
N TRP A 95 -12.16 22.84 -13.22
CA TRP A 95 -12.80 21.59 -13.61
C TRP A 95 -13.23 21.66 -15.07
N ILE A 96 -12.60 20.85 -15.92
CA ILE A 96 -12.89 20.83 -17.35
C ILE A 96 -13.61 19.54 -17.74
N GLN A 97 -14.71 19.70 -18.48
CA GLN A 97 -15.30 18.62 -19.25
C GLN A 97 -14.47 18.45 -20.52
N GLY A 98 -14.19 17.19 -20.89
CA GLY A 98 -13.57 16.88 -22.16
C GLY A 98 -14.48 17.24 -23.33
N ALA A 99 -13.98 17.11 -24.56
CA ALA A 99 -14.85 17.24 -25.73
C ALA A 99 -15.93 16.15 -25.69
N GLU A 100 -17.17 16.47 -26.07
CA GLU A 100 -18.31 15.54 -25.99
C GLU A 100 -18.08 14.22 -26.76
N ASP A 101 -17.24 14.26 -27.80
CA ASP A 101 -16.84 13.13 -28.62
C ASP A 101 -15.62 12.35 -28.10
N ALA A 102 -15.06 12.72 -26.94
CA ALA A 102 -13.98 12.01 -26.23
C ALA A 102 -14.41 11.63 -24.80
N CYS A 103 -15.51 10.88 -24.69
CA CYS A 103 -15.93 10.26 -23.45
C CYS A 103 -15.74 8.73 -23.51
N GLU A 104 -15.02 8.18 -22.54
CA GLU A 104 -14.97 6.73 -22.32
C GLU A 104 -16.14 6.33 -21.39
N VAL A 105 -17.01 5.43 -21.86
CA VAL A 105 -18.11 4.89 -21.04
C VAL A 105 -17.60 3.68 -20.28
N ILE A 106 -17.56 3.78 -18.95
CA ILE A 106 -17.15 2.69 -18.07
C ILE A 106 -18.39 1.88 -17.67
N PRO A 107 -18.42 0.57 -17.98
CA PRO A 107 -19.52 -0.30 -17.57
C PRO A 107 -19.37 -0.75 -16.12
N ASP A 108 -20.49 -1.04 -15.48
CA ASP A 108 -20.56 -1.68 -14.17
C ASP A 108 -19.91 -3.07 -14.26
N PRO A 109 -18.88 -3.36 -13.45
CA PRO A 109 -18.23 -4.66 -13.45
C PRO A 109 -19.17 -5.85 -13.14
N LEU A 110 -20.32 -5.62 -12.51
CA LEU A 110 -21.24 -6.67 -12.09
C LEU A 110 -22.30 -7.01 -13.15
N ASN A 111 -22.64 -6.07 -14.04
CA ASN A 111 -23.78 -6.25 -14.95
C ASN A 111 -23.63 -5.61 -16.34
N GLY A 112 -22.56 -4.85 -16.59
CA GLY A 112 -22.28 -4.23 -17.88
C GLY A 112 -23.04 -2.94 -18.19
N GLN A 113 -23.94 -2.49 -17.32
CA GLN A 113 -24.65 -1.22 -17.52
C GLN A 113 -23.67 -0.04 -17.46
N PRO A 114 -23.83 0.99 -18.29
CA PRO A 114 -22.99 2.18 -18.20
C PRO A 114 -23.22 2.86 -16.84
N ILE A 115 -22.13 3.13 -16.09
CA ILE A 115 -22.21 3.80 -14.79
C ILE A 115 -21.47 5.13 -14.76
N ILE A 116 -20.43 5.28 -15.58
CA ILE A 116 -19.56 6.46 -15.59
C ILE A 116 -19.19 6.84 -17.02
N GLU A 117 -19.19 8.14 -17.31
CA GLU A 117 -18.62 8.77 -18.50
C GLU A 117 -17.38 9.55 -18.10
N VAL A 118 -16.20 9.09 -18.53
CA VAL A 118 -14.93 9.72 -18.23
C VAL A 118 -14.52 10.64 -19.37
N SER A 119 -14.31 11.92 -19.07
CA SER A 119 -13.81 12.91 -20.03
C SER A 119 -12.34 12.65 -20.37
N GLU A 120 -12.06 11.96 -21.47
CA GLU A 120 -10.68 11.70 -21.90
C GLU A 120 -10.04 12.95 -22.53
N VAL A 121 -8.79 13.21 -22.16
CA VAL A 121 -8.01 14.30 -22.73
C VAL A 121 -7.52 13.94 -24.13
N LYS A 122 -7.87 14.76 -25.12
CA LYS A 122 -7.37 14.66 -26.49
C LYS A 122 -5.96 15.24 -26.65
N GLN A 123 -5.33 14.89 -27.77
CA GLN A 123 -3.97 15.31 -28.12
C GLN A 123 -3.79 16.84 -28.12
N GLU A 124 -4.80 17.59 -28.55
CA GLU A 124 -4.76 19.06 -28.67
C GLU A 124 -4.69 19.73 -27.28
N SER A 125 -5.31 19.12 -26.28
CA SER A 125 -5.37 19.62 -24.90
C SER A 125 -4.13 19.24 -24.07
N LEU A 126 -3.31 18.27 -24.52
CA LEU A 126 -2.10 17.85 -23.80
C LEU A 126 -1.14 19.01 -23.49
N ASN A 127 -0.96 19.92 -24.44
CA ASN A 127 -0.01 21.03 -24.29
C ASN A 127 -0.39 21.97 -23.13
N ALA A 128 -1.67 22.03 -22.77
CA ALA A 128 -2.11 22.78 -21.60
C ALA A 128 -1.59 22.12 -20.32
N PHE A 129 -1.74 20.80 -20.16
CA PHE A 129 -1.22 20.06 -19.00
C PHE A 129 0.31 20.12 -18.91
N VAL A 130 1.01 20.03 -20.06
CA VAL A 130 2.48 20.19 -20.11
C VAL A 130 2.89 21.56 -19.58
N ARG A 131 2.22 22.64 -20.02
CA ARG A 131 2.50 24.00 -19.54
C ARG A 131 2.15 24.18 -18.06
N SER A 132 1.02 23.64 -17.63
CA SER A 132 0.58 23.69 -16.22
C SER A 132 1.59 23.01 -15.31
N LEU A 133 2.00 21.79 -15.63
CA LEU A 133 3.01 21.05 -14.87
C LEU A 133 4.34 21.82 -14.83
N ASN A 134 4.83 22.30 -15.97
CA ASN A 134 6.08 23.04 -16.07
C ASN A 134 6.05 24.45 -15.47
N SER A 135 4.88 24.96 -15.08
CA SER A 135 4.78 26.23 -14.33
C SER A 135 5.34 26.12 -12.92
N CYS A 136 5.41 24.91 -12.36
CA CYS A 136 6.06 24.69 -11.06
C CYS A 136 7.59 24.73 -11.22
N PRO A 137 8.29 25.61 -10.49
CA PRO A 137 9.74 25.64 -10.50
C PRO A 137 10.33 24.39 -9.83
N LYS A 138 11.59 24.09 -10.16
CA LYS A 138 12.34 22.95 -9.58
C LYS A 138 12.58 23.06 -8.08
N TYR A 139 12.41 24.24 -7.49
CA TYR A 139 12.49 24.45 -6.05
C TYR A 139 11.14 24.27 -5.33
N GLY A 140 10.10 23.83 -6.05
CA GLY A 140 8.78 23.52 -5.50
C GLY A 140 7.88 24.74 -5.30
N MET A 141 6.63 24.47 -4.91
CA MET A 141 5.66 25.47 -4.48
C MET A 141 6.00 26.03 -3.09
N HIS A 142 6.66 25.20 -2.26
CA HIS A 142 7.29 25.55 -1.00
C HIS A 142 8.47 24.62 -0.75
N ASN A 143 9.38 25.03 0.13
CA ASN A 143 10.50 24.22 0.60
C ASN A 143 10.91 24.71 2.00
N PRO A 144 11.89 24.09 2.67
CA PRO A 144 12.25 24.46 4.04
C PRO A 144 12.65 25.94 4.26
N LEU A 145 12.91 26.69 3.18
CA LEU A 145 13.34 28.10 3.21
C LEU A 145 12.39 29.06 2.48
N LEU A 146 11.32 28.56 1.83
CA LEU A 146 10.41 29.34 0.98
C LEU A 146 8.96 28.91 1.19
N ASN A 147 8.05 29.87 1.40
CA ASN A 147 6.61 29.62 1.62
C ASN A 147 6.35 28.56 2.70
N VAL A 148 7.10 28.63 3.81
CA VAL A 148 7.12 27.63 4.87
C VAL A 148 5.79 27.50 5.63
N ASP A 149 4.92 28.51 5.53
CA ASP A 149 3.54 28.49 6.02
C ASP A 149 2.71 27.37 5.38
N ARG A 150 3.03 26.98 4.14
CA ARG A 150 2.31 25.93 3.42
C ARG A 150 2.42 24.56 4.08
N TYR A 151 3.47 24.29 4.85
CA TYR A 151 3.52 23.06 5.66
C TYR A 151 2.39 23.02 6.70
N LEU A 152 2.06 24.15 7.33
CA LEU A 152 0.96 24.22 8.29
C LEU A 152 -0.40 24.18 7.60
N LEU A 153 -0.54 24.85 6.45
CA LEU A 153 -1.75 24.77 5.62
C LEU A 153 -2.12 23.31 5.33
N TYR A 154 -1.16 22.51 4.86
CA TYR A 154 -1.39 21.10 4.58
C TYR A 154 -1.67 20.28 5.85
N GLY A 155 -1.08 20.63 7.00
CA GLY A 155 -1.45 20.04 8.29
C GLY A 155 -2.90 20.32 8.69
N GLU A 156 -3.43 21.51 8.38
CA GLU A 156 -4.84 21.87 8.62
C GLU A 156 -5.79 21.17 7.64
N ILE A 157 -5.45 21.13 6.36
CA ILE A 157 -6.21 20.41 5.32
C ILE A 157 -6.34 18.94 5.71
N SER A 158 -5.25 18.29 6.12
CA SER A 158 -5.26 16.89 6.52
C SER A 158 -6.13 16.62 7.74
N LEU A 159 -6.13 17.53 8.73
CA LEU A 159 -7.03 17.43 9.87
C LEU A 159 -8.51 17.52 9.45
N LYS A 160 -8.85 18.50 8.61
CA LYS A 160 -10.22 18.69 8.11
C LYS A 160 -10.69 17.49 7.29
N ALA A 161 -9.85 17.02 6.36
CA ALA A 161 -10.17 15.87 5.52
C ALA A 161 -10.29 14.57 6.34
N ALA A 162 -9.43 14.36 7.34
CA ALA A 162 -9.56 13.23 8.27
C ALA A 162 -10.88 13.26 9.06
N ASN A 163 -11.28 14.45 9.54
CA ASN A 163 -12.56 14.62 10.24
C ASN A 163 -13.76 14.36 9.31
N MET A 164 -13.69 14.82 8.05
CA MET A 164 -14.72 14.52 7.06
C MET A 164 -14.82 13.01 6.79
N LEU A 165 -13.70 12.30 6.58
CA LEU A 165 -13.71 10.84 6.38
C LEU A 165 -14.14 10.05 7.62
N LYS A 166 -14.17 10.67 8.81
CA LYS A 166 -14.67 10.06 10.04
C LYS A 166 -16.20 10.13 10.13
N ASP A 167 -16.83 11.06 9.41
CA ASP A 167 -18.28 11.15 9.33
C ASP A 167 -18.85 9.86 8.71
N PRO A 168 -19.82 9.18 9.34
CA PRO A 168 -20.34 7.91 8.85
C PRO A 168 -20.92 7.97 7.43
N ASP A 169 -21.56 9.09 7.05
CA ASP A 169 -22.16 9.23 5.72
C ASP A 169 -21.08 9.37 4.65
N VAL A 170 -19.97 10.07 4.96
CA VAL A 170 -18.80 10.20 4.08
C VAL A 170 -18.01 8.90 3.99
N GLU A 171 -17.80 8.21 5.11
CA GLU A 171 -17.13 6.90 5.14
C GLU A 171 -17.91 5.88 4.30
N TYR A 172 -19.24 5.85 4.46
CA TYR A 172 -20.14 5.02 3.66
C TYR A 172 -20.07 5.38 2.18
N PHE A 173 -20.17 6.67 1.84
CA PHE A 173 -20.12 7.16 0.46
C PHE A 173 -18.88 6.64 -0.28
N PHE A 174 -17.68 6.84 0.29
CA PHE A 174 -16.45 6.37 -0.36
C PHE A 174 -16.36 4.86 -0.38
N ALA A 175 -16.74 4.17 0.70
CA ALA A 175 -16.73 2.70 0.72
C ALA A 175 -17.63 2.12 -0.38
N ARG A 176 -18.85 2.64 -0.54
CA ARG A 176 -19.78 2.21 -1.59
C ARG A 176 -19.28 2.58 -2.98
N LEU A 177 -18.78 3.80 -3.18
CA LEU A 177 -18.25 4.24 -4.47
C LEU A 177 -17.08 3.35 -4.92
N ILE A 178 -16.16 3.04 -4.00
CA ILE A 178 -15.07 2.07 -4.23
C ILE A 178 -15.64 0.71 -4.64
N GLN A 179 -16.64 0.17 -3.94
CA GLN A 179 -17.24 -1.12 -4.30
C GLN A 179 -17.87 -1.13 -5.70
N ARG A 180 -18.45 -0.02 -6.15
CA ARG A 180 -19.07 0.07 -7.48
C ARG A 180 -18.07 -0.03 -8.61
N VAL A 181 -16.88 0.58 -8.45
CA VAL A 181 -15.87 0.66 -9.52
C VAL A 181 -14.72 -0.34 -9.37
N SER A 182 -14.45 -0.77 -8.14
CA SER A 182 -13.40 -1.72 -7.77
C SER A 182 -14.01 -2.81 -6.86
N PRO A 183 -14.76 -3.78 -7.44
CA PRO A 183 -15.59 -4.70 -6.68
C PRO A 183 -14.81 -5.47 -5.62
N LYS A 184 -15.15 -5.22 -4.37
CA LYS A 184 -14.61 -5.87 -3.17
C LYS A 184 -15.66 -5.82 -2.06
N SER A 185 -15.51 -6.63 -1.02
CA SER A 185 -16.45 -6.60 0.10
C SER A 185 -16.47 -5.24 0.79
N TYR A 186 -17.59 -4.89 1.42
CA TYR A 186 -17.75 -3.59 2.08
C TYR A 186 -16.68 -3.37 3.15
N ALA A 187 -16.31 -4.42 3.88
CA ALA A 187 -15.25 -4.36 4.87
C ALA A 187 -13.88 -4.00 4.25
N GLN A 188 -13.57 -4.50 3.05
CA GLN A 188 -12.33 -4.17 2.34
C GLN A 188 -12.35 -2.73 1.82
N ALA A 189 -13.45 -2.30 1.20
CA ALA A 189 -13.61 -0.92 0.72
C ALA A 189 -13.57 0.11 1.86
N ARG A 190 -14.28 -0.18 2.96
CA ARG A 190 -14.23 0.63 4.18
C ARG A 190 -12.82 0.64 4.79
N GLY A 191 -12.11 -0.49 4.78
CA GLY A 191 -10.73 -0.57 5.24
C GLY A 191 -9.82 0.44 4.55
N GLU A 192 -9.96 0.58 3.23
CA GLU A 192 -9.25 1.57 2.41
C GLU A 192 -9.53 3.02 2.85
N VAL A 193 -10.79 3.35 3.15
CA VAL A 193 -11.18 4.66 3.69
C VAL A 193 -10.57 4.89 5.08
N VAL A 194 -10.57 3.87 5.93
CA VAL A 194 -10.00 3.95 7.28
C VAL A 194 -8.49 4.17 7.24
N VAL A 195 -7.75 3.44 6.40
CA VAL A 195 -6.30 3.65 6.24
C VAL A 195 -6.02 5.07 5.73
N THR A 196 -6.77 5.53 4.73
CA THR A 196 -6.67 6.88 4.19
C THR A 196 -6.90 7.94 5.27
N ARG A 197 -7.98 7.82 6.05
CA ARG A 197 -8.27 8.70 7.18
C ARG A 197 -7.13 8.69 8.21
N LYS A 198 -6.66 7.51 8.61
CA LYS A 198 -5.58 7.40 9.61
C LYS A 198 -4.26 7.97 9.12
N PHE A 199 -3.98 7.88 7.82
CA PHE A 199 -2.83 8.56 7.22
C PHE A 199 -2.95 10.08 7.34
N LEU A 200 -4.12 10.65 7.04
CA LEU A 200 -4.36 12.09 7.18
C LEU A 200 -4.27 12.54 8.65
N GLU A 201 -4.76 11.74 9.60
CA GLU A 201 -4.58 11.99 11.04
C GLU A 201 -3.09 12.07 11.43
N ASN A 202 -2.25 11.19 10.89
CA ASN A 202 -0.80 11.19 11.14
C ASN A 202 -0.09 12.46 10.65
N PHE A 203 -0.64 13.13 9.64
CA PHE A 203 -0.07 14.33 9.02
C PHE A 203 -0.88 15.60 9.32
N SER A 204 -1.52 15.65 10.49
CA SER A 204 -2.20 16.85 10.99
C SER A 204 -1.26 17.75 11.81
N GLY A 205 -1.62 19.04 11.96
CA GLY A 205 -0.84 20.00 12.74
C GLY A 205 0.58 20.20 12.20
N ASP A 206 1.59 20.14 13.08
CA ASP A 206 3.00 20.31 12.69
C ASP A 206 3.62 19.10 11.99
N GLN A 207 2.90 17.98 11.82
CA GLN A 207 3.51 16.75 11.29
C GLN A 207 4.00 16.90 9.85
N VAL A 208 3.31 17.70 9.03
CA VAL A 208 3.78 18.06 7.69
C VAL A 208 5.03 18.94 7.75
N ARG A 209 5.12 19.87 8.71
CA ARG A 209 6.34 20.65 8.97
C ARG A 209 7.49 19.74 9.41
N PHE A 210 7.23 18.72 10.22
CA PHE A 210 8.25 17.76 10.65
C PHE A 210 8.76 16.87 9.51
N LEU A 211 8.00 16.69 8.42
CA LEU A 211 8.54 16.10 7.19
C LEU A 211 9.69 16.95 6.62
N ALA A 212 9.68 18.27 6.79
CA ALA A 212 10.71 19.18 6.29
C ALA A 212 11.93 19.32 7.21
N ARG A 213 12.01 18.55 8.31
CA ARG A 213 13.12 18.61 9.27
C ARG A 213 14.47 18.38 8.57
N SER A 214 15.42 19.29 8.80
CA SER A 214 16.82 19.21 8.38
C SER A 214 17.73 18.67 9.48
N PHE A 215 19.00 18.46 9.13
CA PHE A 215 20.10 18.23 10.08
C PHE A 215 21.26 19.17 9.76
N SER A 216 22.21 19.31 10.69
CA SER A 216 23.43 20.09 10.46
C SER A 216 24.63 19.52 11.19
N THR A 217 25.82 19.76 10.64
CA THR A 217 27.11 19.30 11.20
C THR A 217 28.09 20.48 11.31
N PRO A 218 28.84 20.63 12.41
CA PRO A 218 29.94 21.59 12.49
C PRO A 218 30.98 21.36 11.40
N GLY A 219 31.52 22.43 10.82
CA GLY A 219 32.59 22.36 9.82
C GLY A 219 33.99 22.26 10.42
N ASP A 220 35.00 22.47 9.57
CA ASP A 220 36.42 22.30 9.90
C ASP A 220 36.99 23.48 10.70
N HIS A 221 36.29 24.62 10.71
CA HIS A 221 36.70 25.83 11.41
C HIS A 221 35.51 26.67 11.87
N SER A 222 35.79 27.68 12.69
CA SER A 222 34.80 28.67 13.12
C SER A 222 34.10 29.29 11.90
N GLY A 223 32.81 29.55 12.03
CA GLY A 223 31.94 30.09 10.97
C GLY A 223 31.47 29.11 9.91
N GLN A 224 31.99 27.88 9.90
CA GLN A 224 31.62 26.85 8.93
C GLN A 224 30.60 25.85 9.51
N GLN A 225 29.51 25.61 8.78
CA GLN A 225 28.49 24.63 9.14
C GLN A 225 27.84 24.04 7.88
N SER A 226 27.69 22.72 7.84
CA SER A 226 26.94 22.03 6.79
C SER A 226 25.49 21.79 7.24
N GLN A 227 24.53 21.89 6.32
CA GLN A 227 23.11 21.71 6.59
C GLN A 227 22.44 20.89 5.48
N GLY A 228 21.88 19.75 5.85
CA GLY A 228 21.19 18.83 4.95
C GLY A 228 19.68 18.98 5.02
N TYR A 229 19.06 19.30 3.88
CA TYR A 229 17.62 19.51 3.74
C TYR A 229 16.93 18.42 2.92
N ARG A 230 15.62 18.26 3.16
CA ARG A 230 14.70 17.57 2.25
C ARG A 230 14.16 18.61 1.25
N TRP A 231 14.48 18.43 -0.02
CA TRP A 231 14.14 19.37 -1.08
C TRP A 231 13.10 18.76 -2.03
N PRO A 232 12.06 19.51 -2.47
CA PRO A 232 11.12 19.03 -3.48
C PRO A 232 11.81 18.78 -4.82
N TYR A 233 11.16 17.97 -5.65
CA TYR A 233 11.48 17.85 -7.06
C TYR A 233 10.85 18.96 -7.92
N GLY A 234 9.73 19.54 -7.46
CA GLY A 234 8.98 20.55 -8.19
C GLY A 234 7.84 19.94 -9.02
N PRO A 235 7.91 19.95 -10.35
CA PRO A 235 6.88 19.33 -11.20
C PRO A 235 7.03 17.80 -11.19
N VAL A 236 5.99 17.09 -10.75
CA VAL A 236 5.96 15.62 -10.63
C VAL A 236 4.69 15.03 -11.23
N ALA A 237 4.74 13.75 -11.59
CA ALA A 237 3.57 13.01 -12.07
C ALA A 237 3.28 11.77 -11.20
N LEU A 238 2.00 11.42 -11.09
CA LEU A 238 1.52 10.26 -10.33
C LEU A 238 0.61 9.43 -11.22
N ILE A 239 0.87 8.13 -11.34
CA ILE A 239 0.04 7.17 -12.07
C ILE A 239 -0.34 6.04 -11.13
N THR A 240 -1.64 5.83 -10.92
CA THR A 240 -2.16 4.85 -9.96
C THR A 240 -3.15 3.85 -10.59
N PRO A 241 -3.23 2.62 -10.08
CA PRO A 241 -3.98 1.52 -10.68
C PRO A 241 -5.45 1.51 -10.23
N PHE A 242 -6.21 0.52 -10.70
CA PHE A 242 -7.64 0.41 -10.43
C PHE A 242 -8.00 -0.16 -9.03
N ASN A 243 -7.08 -0.90 -8.39
CA ASN A 243 -7.46 -1.83 -7.33
C ASN A 243 -7.58 -1.19 -5.94
N PHE A 244 -6.93 -0.05 -5.70
CA PHE A 244 -7.14 0.79 -4.50
C PHE A 244 -7.29 2.25 -4.94
N PRO A 245 -8.50 2.63 -5.41
CA PRO A 245 -8.75 3.91 -6.07
C PRO A 245 -8.79 5.12 -5.14
N LEU A 246 -8.74 4.91 -3.82
CA LEU A 246 -8.63 5.95 -2.81
C LEU A 246 -7.27 5.93 -2.14
N GLU A 247 -6.88 4.82 -1.52
CA GLU A 247 -5.70 4.78 -0.63
C GLU A 247 -4.41 5.14 -1.36
N ILE A 248 -4.12 4.47 -2.49
CA ILE A 248 -2.88 4.71 -3.26
C ILE A 248 -2.81 6.17 -3.77
N PRO A 249 -3.80 6.66 -4.56
CA PRO A 249 -3.71 8.01 -5.09
C PRO A 249 -3.73 9.09 -4.02
N VAL A 250 -4.48 8.93 -2.93
CA VAL A 250 -4.51 9.94 -1.85
C VAL A 250 -3.19 10.01 -1.11
N LEU A 251 -2.67 8.88 -0.62
CA LEU A 251 -1.43 8.87 0.16
C LEU A 251 -0.26 9.44 -0.65
N GLN A 252 -0.16 9.08 -1.94
CA GLN A 252 0.90 9.59 -2.81
C GLN A 252 0.71 11.07 -3.18
N THR A 253 -0.51 11.50 -3.52
CA THR A 253 -0.79 12.91 -3.85
C THR A 253 -0.49 13.83 -2.67
N MET A 254 -0.97 13.45 -1.48
CA MET A 254 -0.69 14.21 -0.26
C MET A 254 0.80 14.22 0.06
N GLY A 255 1.50 13.08 -0.07
CA GLY A 255 2.96 13.02 0.10
C GLY A 255 3.72 13.97 -0.84
N ALA A 256 3.33 14.04 -2.12
CA ALA A 256 3.91 14.95 -3.09
C ALA A 256 3.70 16.43 -2.69
N LEU A 257 2.45 16.78 -2.34
CA LEU A 257 2.06 18.13 -1.92
C LEU A 257 2.75 18.54 -0.62
N TYR A 258 2.82 17.66 0.38
CA TYR A 258 3.51 17.90 1.64
C TYR A 258 4.96 18.32 1.46
N MET A 259 5.68 17.65 0.56
CA MET A 259 7.09 17.94 0.28
C MET A 259 7.30 19.17 -0.61
N GLY A 260 6.24 19.79 -1.13
CA GLY A 260 6.30 21.02 -1.94
C GLY A 260 6.29 20.80 -3.44
N ASN A 261 5.91 19.61 -3.92
CA ASN A 261 5.79 19.32 -5.34
C ASN A 261 4.41 19.71 -5.88
N ARG A 262 4.32 20.01 -7.17
CA ARG A 262 3.05 20.16 -7.90
C ARG A 262 2.76 18.87 -8.68
N PRO A 263 1.82 18.02 -8.24
CA PRO A 263 1.50 16.77 -8.91
C PRO A 263 0.55 16.95 -10.10
N LEU A 264 0.86 16.26 -11.21
CA LEU A 264 -0.12 15.85 -12.22
C LEU A 264 -0.55 14.41 -11.93
N LEU A 265 -1.82 14.22 -11.56
CA LEU A 265 -2.36 12.92 -11.17
C LEU A 265 -3.16 12.25 -12.29
N LYS A 266 -2.85 10.98 -12.53
CA LYS A 266 -3.61 10.08 -13.41
C LYS A 266 -4.00 8.81 -12.64
N VAL A 267 -5.29 8.62 -12.44
CA VAL A 267 -5.86 7.36 -11.93
C VAL A 267 -6.32 6.51 -13.13
N ASP A 268 -6.44 5.19 -12.99
CA ASP A 268 -7.12 4.37 -14.00
C ASP A 268 -8.55 4.87 -14.22
N SER A 269 -8.93 5.13 -15.47
CA SER A 269 -10.23 5.70 -15.85
C SER A 269 -11.42 4.88 -15.31
N LYS A 270 -11.27 3.57 -15.13
CA LYS A 270 -12.32 2.69 -14.57
C LYS A 270 -12.78 3.12 -13.18
N VAL A 271 -11.91 3.77 -12.42
CA VAL A 271 -12.10 4.05 -10.99
C VAL A 271 -11.81 5.49 -10.59
N SER A 272 -11.44 6.35 -11.54
CA SER A 272 -10.96 7.72 -11.27
C SER A 272 -12.01 8.61 -10.59
N ILE A 273 -13.30 8.26 -10.71
CA ILE A 273 -14.40 8.92 -9.99
C ILE A 273 -14.14 9.00 -8.48
N VAL A 274 -13.53 7.98 -7.87
CA VAL A 274 -13.27 7.96 -6.42
C VAL A 274 -12.32 9.09 -6.04
N MET A 275 -11.22 9.22 -6.78
CA MET A 275 -10.24 10.26 -6.53
C MET A 275 -10.76 11.65 -6.93
N GLU A 276 -11.58 11.74 -7.97
CA GLU A 276 -12.26 12.99 -8.34
C GLU A 276 -13.13 13.53 -7.18
N GLN A 277 -13.97 12.67 -6.60
CA GLN A 277 -14.79 13.04 -5.44
C GLN A 277 -13.93 13.39 -4.22
N PHE A 278 -12.80 12.69 -4.02
CA PHE A 278 -11.87 13.02 -2.94
C PHE A 278 -11.17 14.38 -3.14
N ILE A 279 -10.81 14.75 -4.37
CA ILE A 279 -10.26 16.08 -4.67
C ILE A 279 -11.29 17.18 -4.38
N ARG A 280 -12.57 16.96 -4.70
CA ARG A 280 -13.65 17.89 -4.31
C ARG A 280 -13.73 18.05 -2.79
N LEU A 281 -13.60 16.95 -2.03
CA LEU A 281 -13.52 16.98 -0.57
C LEU A 281 -12.28 17.78 -0.09
N LEU A 282 -11.11 17.59 -0.72
CA LEU A 282 -9.89 18.34 -0.39
C LEU A 282 -10.05 19.85 -0.66
N HIS A 283 -10.65 20.24 -1.78
CA HIS A 283 -10.94 21.65 -2.07
C HIS A 283 -11.87 22.25 -1.02
N MET A 284 -12.92 21.53 -0.62
CA MET A 284 -13.80 21.95 0.48
C MET A 284 -13.07 22.05 1.83
N CYS A 285 -12.01 21.24 2.03
CA CYS A 285 -11.14 21.31 3.21
C CYS A 285 -10.10 22.45 3.14
N GLY A 286 -10.04 23.21 2.04
CA GLY A 286 -9.17 24.37 1.88
C GLY A 286 -7.89 24.11 1.07
N MET A 287 -7.79 22.98 0.36
CA MET A 287 -6.70 22.79 -0.60
C MET A 287 -6.80 23.82 -1.73
N PRO A 288 -5.72 24.57 -2.04
CA PRO A 288 -5.73 25.50 -3.16
C PRO A 288 -6.00 24.77 -4.47
N MET A 289 -6.97 25.28 -5.24
CA MET A 289 -7.45 24.63 -6.48
C MET A 289 -6.31 24.34 -7.48
N GLY A 290 -5.33 25.23 -7.58
CA GLY A 290 -4.23 25.13 -8.53
C GLY A 290 -3.03 24.31 -8.08
N ASP A 291 -3.06 23.66 -6.90
CA ASP A 291 -1.93 22.90 -6.37
C ASP A 291 -1.73 21.53 -7.05
N LEU A 292 -2.77 21.01 -7.72
CA LEU A 292 -2.70 19.78 -8.49
C LEU A 292 -3.47 19.90 -9.81
N ASP A 293 -3.10 19.04 -10.77
CA ASP A 293 -3.89 18.78 -11.96
C ASP A 293 -4.34 17.31 -11.96
N LEU A 294 -5.54 17.02 -12.47
CA LEU A 294 -6.09 15.68 -12.64
C LEU A 294 -6.32 15.43 -14.13
N ILE A 295 -5.74 14.37 -14.66
CA ILE A 295 -5.88 13.97 -16.06
C ILE A 295 -6.44 12.56 -16.19
N ASN A 296 -7.54 12.44 -16.93
CA ASN A 296 -8.06 11.18 -17.42
C ASN A 296 -7.65 11.01 -18.89
N CYS A 297 -6.89 9.97 -19.16
CA CYS A 297 -6.49 9.57 -20.50
C CYS A 297 -5.97 8.14 -20.51
N HIS A 298 -5.95 7.56 -21.70
CA HIS A 298 -5.28 6.29 -21.96
C HIS A 298 -3.77 6.33 -21.66
N GLY A 299 -3.19 5.16 -21.37
CA GLY A 299 -1.78 5.04 -20.98
C GLY A 299 -0.79 5.56 -22.04
N SER A 300 -1.07 5.37 -23.33
CA SER A 300 -0.26 5.90 -24.44
C SER A 300 -0.24 7.44 -24.48
N MET A 301 -1.38 8.06 -24.17
CA MET A 301 -1.53 9.51 -24.10
C MET A 301 -0.77 10.07 -22.90
N MET A 302 -0.89 9.42 -21.73
CA MET A 302 -0.11 9.77 -20.54
C MET A 302 1.40 9.62 -20.79
N GLN A 303 1.83 8.56 -21.45
CA GLN A 303 3.24 8.38 -21.83
C GLN A 303 3.72 9.55 -22.72
N THR A 304 2.95 9.91 -23.74
CA THR A 304 3.26 11.05 -24.63
C THR A 304 3.38 12.36 -23.85
N LEU A 305 2.49 12.60 -22.89
CA LEU A 305 2.56 13.76 -22.01
C LEU A 305 3.86 13.75 -21.20
N LEU A 306 4.20 12.63 -20.57
CA LEU A 306 5.37 12.52 -19.70
C LEU A 306 6.68 12.74 -20.48
N GLU A 307 6.79 12.21 -21.69
CA GLU A 307 7.94 12.41 -22.58
C GLU A 307 8.11 13.89 -22.99
N LYS A 308 7.00 14.60 -23.19
CA LYS A 308 6.99 16.04 -23.50
C LYS A 308 7.27 16.92 -22.29
N ALA A 309 6.60 16.65 -21.16
CA ALA A 309 6.68 17.46 -19.96
C ALA A 309 7.99 17.24 -19.18
N LYS A 310 8.55 16.02 -19.25
CA LYS A 310 9.76 15.60 -18.53
C LYS A 310 9.70 15.97 -17.03
N PRO A 311 8.68 15.48 -16.29
CA PRO A 311 8.60 15.72 -14.85
C PRO A 311 9.89 15.26 -14.16
N ARG A 312 10.24 15.92 -13.06
CA ARG A 312 11.50 15.69 -12.35
C ARG A 312 11.54 14.32 -11.68
N THR A 313 10.37 13.81 -11.30
CA THR A 313 10.14 12.41 -10.93
C THR A 313 8.69 12.04 -11.27
N THR A 314 8.45 10.75 -11.48
CA THR A 314 7.12 10.17 -11.70
C THR A 314 6.93 9.01 -10.73
N LEU A 315 5.86 9.00 -9.93
CA LEU A 315 5.46 7.80 -9.20
C LEU A 315 4.55 6.97 -10.10
N PHE A 316 4.89 5.70 -10.27
CA PHE A 316 4.06 4.73 -10.96
C PHE A 316 3.74 3.54 -10.03
N THR A 317 2.44 3.28 -9.87
CA THR A 317 1.93 2.05 -9.27
C THR A 317 1.14 1.28 -10.33
N GLY A 318 1.54 0.03 -10.61
CA GLY A 318 0.90 -0.79 -11.63
C GLY A 318 1.75 -2.02 -12.00
N SER A 319 1.64 -2.47 -13.24
CA SER A 319 2.35 -3.68 -13.71
C SER A 319 3.84 -3.45 -13.94
N SER A 320 4.67 -4.45 -13.66
CA SER A 320 6.13 -4.39 -13.88
C SER A 320 6.48 -4.09 -15.35
N LYS A 321 5.68 -4.56 -16.31
CA LYS A 321 5.85 -4.26 -17.74
C LYS A 321 5.79 -2.76 -18.02
N VAL A 322 4.77 -2.06 -17.50
CA VAL A 322 4.61 -0.62 -17.72
C VAL A 322 5.65 0.16 -16.90
N ALA A 323 5.97 -0.28 -15.69
CA ALA A 323 7.02 0.32 -14.87
C ALA A 323 8.38 0.33 -15.60
N ASN A 324 8.75 -0.77 -16.25
CA ASN A 324 9.99 -0.87 -17.02
C ASN A 324 9.99 0.01 -18.27
N ILE A 325 8.87 0.07 -19.00
CA ILE A 325 8.72 1.01 -20.14
C ILE A 325 8.90 2.45 -19.67
N LEU A 326 8.25 2.85 -18.57
CA LEU A 326 8.37 4.21 -18.04
C LEU A 326 9.78 4.49 -17.53
N ALA A 327 10.45 3.53 -16.89
CA ALA A 327 11.83 3.71 -16.45
C ALA A 327 12.78 3.98 -17.61
N GLU A 328 12.62 3.29 -18.73
CA GLU A 328 13.40 3.53 -19.94
C GLU A 328 13.06 4.90 -20.55
N ARG A 329 11.77 5.16 -20.81
CA ARG A 329 11.29 6.38 -21.48
C ARG A 329 11.56 7.66 -20.69
N LEU A 330 11.61 7.56 -19.36
CA LEU A 330 11.86 8.69 -18.47
C LEU A 330 13.31 8.75 -17.98
N GLU A 331 14.22 7.97 -18.55
CA GLU A 331 15.66 7.96 -18.20
C GLU A 331 15.87 7.76 -16.68
N GLY A 332 15.11 6.83 -16.09
CA GLY A 332 15.18 6.52 -14.66
C GLY A 332 14.47 7.53 -13.73
N ARG A 333 13.80 8.58 -14.26
CA ARG A 333 12.98 9.52 -13.47
C ARG A 333 11.63 8.93 -13.04
N VAL A 334 11.65 7.70 -12.56
CA VAL A 334 10.47 6.97 -12.06
C VAL A 334 10.73 6.36 -10.70
N LYS A 335 9.73 6.43 -9.83
CA LYS A 335 9.63 5.68 -8.59
C LYS A 335 8.53 4.63 -8.75
N VAL A 336 8.81 3.40 -8.32
CA VAL A 336 7.93 2.24 -8.52
C VAL A 336 7.51 1.66 -7.18
N GLU A 337 6.21 1.73 -6.88
CA GLU A 337 5.62 1.21 -5.63
C GLU A 337 5.21 -0.26 -5.75
N SER A 338 5.17 -0.82 -6.96
CA SER A 338 4.64 -2.16 -7.22
C SER A 338 5.70 -3.11 -7.79
N ALA A 339 5.79 -4.29 -7.18
CA ALA A 339 6.47 -5.46 -7.73
C ALA A 339 5.62 -6.69 -7.33
N GLY A 340 4.58 -6.98 -8.09
CA GLY A 340 3.55 -7.92 -7.66
C GLY A 340 3.95 -9.38 -7.80
N PHE A 341 4.32 -10.02 -6.68
CA PHE A 341 4.28 -11.48 -6.46
C PHE A 341 4.49 -11.77 -4.96
N GLY A 342 3.42 -12.06 -4.22
CA GLY A 342 3.49 -12.33 -2.79
C GLY A 342 3.66 -13.82 -2.47
N TRP A 343 4.54 -14.15 -1.52
CA TRP A 343 4.74 -15.53 -1.07
C TRP A 343 4.55 -15.68 0.44
N LYS A 344 4.12 -16.88 0.86
CA LYS A 344 4.01 -17.27 2.27
C LYS A 344 4.67 -18.63 2.49
N VAL A 345 5.48 -18.75 3.54
CA VAL A 345 6.04 -20.02 4.01
C VAL A 345 5.49 -20.36 5.39
N LEU A 346 5.06 -21.61 5.58
CA LEU A 346 4.65 -22.16 6.88
C LEU A 346 5.79 -23.04 7.40
N GLY A 347 6.37 -22.70 8.54
CA GLY A 347 7.52 -23.41 9.14
C GLY A 347 7.17 -24.75 9.78
N PRO A 348 8.16 -25.52 10.25
CA PRO A 348 7.95 -26.87 10.78
C PRO A 348 7.22 -26.89 12.14
N ASP A 349 7.21 -25.77 12.87
CA ASP A 349 6.65 -25.61 14.21
C ASP A 349 5.12 -25.39 14.19
N VAL A 350 4.40 -26.44 13.82
CA VAL A 350 2.93 -26.46 13.86
C VAL A 350 2.44 -26.30 15.32
N PRO A 351 1.56 -25.33 15.61
CA PRO A 351 0.96 -25.21 16.93
C PRO A 351 0.09 -26.41 17.28
N SER A 352 0.10 -26.82 18.55
CA SER A 352 -0.79 -27.88 19.05
C SER A 352 -2.26 -27.46 19.17
N ASP A 353 -2.53 -26.15 19.28
CA ASP A 353 -3.89 -25.60 19.38
C ASP A 353 -4.57 -25.58 17.99
N PRO A 354 -5.68 -26.32 17.79
CA PRO A 354 -6.44 -26.31 16.55
C PRO A 354 -6.93 -24.91 16.13
N ASN A 355 -7.21 -24.02 17.08
CA ASN A 355 -7.64 -22.66 16.77
C ASN A 355 -6.54 -21.85 16.09
N ALA A 356 -5.27 -22.16 16.35
CA ALA A 356 -4.16 -21.53 15.66
C ALA A 356 -4.08 -21.99 14.19
N ILE A 357 -4.40 -23.26 13.91
CA ILE A 357 -4.50 -23.78 12.54
C ILE A 357 -5.67 -23.10 11.81
N ASP A 358 -6.82 -22.96 12.47
CA ASP A 358 -7.98 -22.22 11.93
C ASP A 358 -7.64 -20.77 11.60
N TYR A 359 -6.90 -20.11 12.49
CA TYR A 359 -6.43 -18.74 12.26
C TYR A 359 -5.50 -18.65 11.04
N VAL A 360 -4.54 -19.56 10.91
CA VAL A 360 -3.61 -19.57 9.75
C VAL A 360 -4.36 -19.85 8.45
N ALA A 361 -5.30 -20.81 8.45
CA ALA A 361 -6.17 -21.06 7.28
C ALA A 361 -6.97 -19.82 6.89
N HIS A 362 -7.55 -19.12 7.86
CA HIS A 362 -8.26 -17.86 7.64
C HIS A 362 -7.36 -16.78 7.05
N VAL A 363 -6.15 -16.60 7.58
CA VAL A 363 -5.20 -15.62 7.04
C VAL A 363 -4.76 -15.98 5.62
N CYS A 364 -4.50 -17.26 5.32
CA CYS A 364 -4.21 -17.71 3.95
C CYS A 364 -5.37 -17.42 2.98
N ASP A 365 -6.61 -17.66 3.39
CA ASP A 365 -7.81 -17.34 2.61
C ASP A 365 -7.93 -15.83 2.33
N GLN A 366 -7.71 -14.99 3.35
CA GLN A 366 -7.77 -13.53 3.20
C GLN A 366 -6.62 -13.00 2.34
N ASP A 367 -5.40 -13.50 2.54
CA ASP A 367 -4.22 -13.08 1.79
C ASP A 367 -4.30 -13.42 0.31
N ALA A 368 -4.85 -14.59 -0.04
CA ALA A 368 -4.95 -15.03 -1.43
C ALA A 368 -6.18 -14.47 -2.15
N PHE A 369 -7.33 -14.38 -1.47
CA PHE A 369 -8.62 -14.25 -2.16
C PHE A 369 -9.43 -12.99 -1.81
N ALA A 370 -9.06 -12.23 -0.77
CA ALA A 370 -9.75 -10.96 -0.51
C ALA A 370 -9.59 -9.97 -1.68
N SER A 371 -10.66 -9.26 -2.04
CA SER A 371 -10.72 -8.45 -3.27
C SER A 371 -10.48 -9.26 -4.56
N SER A 372 -10.86 -10.55 -4.55
CA SER A 372 -10.57 -11.49 -5.64
C SER A 372 -9.08 -11.57 -5.99
N GLY A 373 -8.18 -11.50 -5.00
CA GLY A 373 -6.73 -11.54 -5.23
C GLY A 373 -6.16 -10.32 -5.96
N GLN A 374 -6.95 -9.27 -6.20
CA GLN A 374 -6.53 -8.04 -6.89
C GLN A 374 -5.77 -7.08 -5.95
N LYS A 375 -4.76 -7.60 -5.27
CA LYS A 375 -3.84 -6.83 -4.44
C LYS A 375 -2.42 -7.13 -4.88
N CYS A 376 -1.59 -6.11 -5.04
CA CYS A 376 -0.16 -6.30 -5.30
C CYS A 376 0.54 -7.10 -4.19
N SER A 377 -0.06 -7.14 -3.00
CA SER A 377 0.39 -7.91 -1.84
C SER A 377 -0.29 -9.29 -1.67
N ALA A 378 -1.10 -9.73 -2.63
CA ALA A 378 -1.84 -10.99 -2.52
C ALA A 378 -0.88 -12.19 -2.42
N GLN A 379 -1.28 -13.22 -1.68
CA GLN A 379 -0.55 -14.49 -1.63
C GLN A 379 -0.74 -15.22 -2.96
N SER A 380 0.31 -15.22 -3.79
CA SER A 380 0.36 -15.90 -5.08
C SER A 380 0.95 -17.30 -4.97
N ILE A 381 1.82 -17.55 -3.98
CA ILE A 381 2.36 -18.89 -3.69
C ILE A 381 2.41 -19.18 -2.18
N LEU A 382 2.02 -20.41 -1.81
CA LEU A 382 2.06 -20.92 -0.45
C LEU A 382 2.99 -22.14 -0.37
N PHE A 383 4.06 -22.03 0.42
CA PHE A 383 4.96 -23.13 0.77
C PHE A 383 4.51 -23.72 2.11
N VAL A 384 4.04 -24.96 2.09
CA VAL A 384 3.51 -25.66 3.27
C VAL A 384 4.53 -26.68 3.76
N HIS A 385 5.09 -26.48 4.95
CA HIS A 385 5.92 -27.54 5.53
C HIS A 385 5.05 -28.78 5.80
N LYS A 386 5.54 -29.99 5.50
CA LYS A 386 4.78 -31.25 5.57
C LYS A 386 4.11 -31.53 6.93
N ASN A 387 4.61 -30.95 8.02
CA ASN A 387 3.94 -31.01 9.33
C ASN A 387 2.53 -30.39 9.30
N TRP A 388 2.32 -29.33 8.52
CA TRP A 388 1.01 -28.67 8.36
C TRP A 388 0.04 -29.50 7.53
N SER A 389 0.52 -30.29 6.56
CA SER A 389 -0.34 -31.12 5.71
C SER A 389 -1.13 -32.18 6.49
N LYS A 390 -0.67 -32.53 7.70
CA LYS A 390 -1.35 -33.48 8.61
C LYS A 390 -2.45 -32.84 9.45
N THR A 391 -2.63 -31.52 9.37
CA THR A 391 -3.51 -30.76 10.28
C THR A 391 -4.91 -30.48 9.73
N GLY A 392 -5.14 -30.78 8.45
CA GLY A 392 -6.37 -30.37 7.75
C GLY A 392 -6.34 -28.92 7.25
N LEU A 393 -5.17 -28.27 7.21
CA LEU A 393 -5.04 -26.85 6.81
C LEU A 393 -5.63 -26.59 5.41
N LEU A 394 -5.32 -27.46 4.44
CA LEU A 394 -5.75 -27.26 3.04
C LEU A 394 -7.25 -27.46 2.88
N GLU A 395 -7.84 -28.39 3.62
CA GLU A 395 -9.28 -28.64 3.69
C GLU A 395 -10.01 -27.46 4.35
N LYS A 396 -9.44 -26.88 5.40
CA LYS A 396 -9.96 -25.65 6.03
C LYS A 396 -9.89 -24.47 5.06
N LEU A 397 -8.79 -24.33 4.32
CA LEU A 397 -8.62 -23.29 3.32
C LEU A 397 -9.63 -23.45 2.16
N GLU A 398 -9.83 -24.68 1.66
CA GLU A 398 -10.86 -25.00 0.68
C GLU A 398 -12.26 -24.64 1.19
N HIS A 399 -12.58 -25.01 2.44
CA HIS A 399 -13.87 -24.70 3.04
C HIS A 399 -14.11 -23.18 3.10
N LEU A 400 -13.15 -22.41 3.59
CA LEU A 400 -13.22 -20.94 3.65
C LEU A 400 -13.37 -20.32 2.26
N ALA A 401 -12.58 -20.80 1.29
CA ALA A 401 -12.64 -20.36 -0.10
C ALA A 401 -14.03 -20.61 -0.71
N SER A 402 -14.67 -21.75 -0.40
CA SER A 402 -16.01 -22.10 -0.88
C SER A 402 -17.14 -21.23 -0.31
N GLN A 403 -16.90 -20.56 0.82
CA GLN A 403 -17.88 -19.68 1.46
C GLN A 403 -17.95 -18.28 0.84
N ARG A 404 -16.98 -17.93 -0.03
CA ARG A 404 -16.95 -16.64 -0.71
C ARG A 404 -18.02 -16.56 -1.79
N ARG A 405 -18.68 -15.41 -1.88
CA ARG A 405 -19.84 -15.20 -2.74
C ARG A 405 -19.80 -13.86 -3.47
N LEU A 406 -20.53 -13.80 -4.58
CA LEU A 406 -20.66 -12.60 -5.41
C LEU A 406 -21.54 -11.53 -4.76
N ASP A 407 -22.53 -11.93 -3.97
CA ASP A 407 -23.53 -11.02 -3.38
C ASP A 407 -22.96 -10.12 -2.27
N ASP A 408 -21.96 -10.60 -1.53
CA ASP A 408 -21.22 -9.80 -0.54
C ASP A 408 -19.83 -9.34 -1.04
N LEU A 409 -19.51 -9.64 -2.31
CA LEU A 409 -18.24 -9.32 -2.98
C LEU A 409 -17.00 -9.83 -2.22
N THR A 410 -17.14 -10.88 -1.41
CA THR A 410 -15.98 -11.63 -0.88
C THR A 410 -15.25 -12.38 -2.00
N VAL A 411 -15.93 -12.62 -3.13
CA VAL A 411 -15.34 -12.84 -4.45
C VAL A 411 -16.18 -12.08 -5.49
N GLY A 412 -15.56 -11.49 -6.50
CA GLY A 412 -16.22 -10.74 -7.57
C GLY A 412 -15.38 -10.61 -8.84
N PRO A 413 -15.77 -9.72 -9.77
CA PRO A 413 -15.10 -9.50 -11.04
C PRO A 413 -13.59 -9.20 -10.91
N THR A 414 -12.79 -9.72 -11.83
CA THR A 414 -11.38 -9.38 -11.99
C THR A 414 -11.18 -8.44 -13.17
N LEU A 415 -10.72 -7.21 -12.91
CA LEU A 415 -10.75 -6.12 -13.88
C LEU A 415 -9.60 -6.14 -14.89
N SER A 416 -8.58 -6.97 -14.68
CA SER A 416 -7.37 -7.05 -15.52
C SER A 416 -7.03 -8.46 -16.04
N VAL A 417 -7.76 -9.47 -15.60
CA VAL A 417 -7.59 -10.87 -15.99
C VAL A 417 -8.95 -11.43 -16.37
N THR A 418 -9.12 -11.88 -17.61
CA THR A 418 -10.36 -12.51 -18.08
C THR A 418 -10.47 -13.96 -17.59
N THR A 419 -11.68 -14.51 -17.58
CA THR A 419 -11.93 -15.94 -17.29
C THR A 419 -11.08 -16.83 -18.20
N GLU A 420 -10.99 -16.50 -19.49
CA GLU A 420 -10.18 -17.25 -20.46
C GLU A 420 -8.69 -17.26 -20.11
N ARG A 421 -8.09 -16.08 -19.82
CA ARG A 421 -6.68 -15.98 -19.45
C ARG A 421 -6.40 -16.74 -18.15
N PHE A 422 -7.30 -16.65 -17.18
CA PHE A 422 -7.19 -17.37 -15.92
C PHE A 422 -7.18 -18.88 -16.15
N MET A 423 -8.16 -19.40 -16.89
CA MET A 423 -8.27 -20.83 -17.17
C MET A 423 -7.10 -21.35 -17.99
N SER A 424 -6.61 -20.57 -18.96
CA SER A 424 -5.40 -20.89 -19.72
C SER A 424 -4.18 -21.07 -18.80
N HIS A 425 -4.03 -20.21 -17.80
CA HIS A 425 -2.96 -20.33 -16.80
C HIS A 425 -3.11 -21.58 -15.93
N VAL A 426 -4.32 -21.86 -15.43
CA VAL A 426 -4.63 -23.09 -14.66
C VAL A 426 -4.29 -24.35 -15.46
N GLU A 427 -4.71 -24.41 -16.73
CA GLU A 427 -4.41 -25.54 -17.62
C GLU A 427 -2.92 -25.65 -17.95
N GLY A 428 -2.22 -24.52 -18.04
CA GLY A 428 -0.75 -24.51 -18.16
C GLY A 428 -0.09 -25.21 -16.97
N LEU A 429 -0.48 -24.84 -15.74
CA LEU A 429 0.09 -25.44 -14.53
C LEU A 429 -0.24 -26.92 -14.38
N LYS A 430 -1.45 -27.35 -14.77
CA LYS A 430 -1.85 -28.79 -14.74
C LYS A 430 -0.99 -29.68 -15.64
N ARG A 431 -0.25 -29.12 -16.61
CA ARG A 431 0.69 -29.87 -17.45
C ARG A 431 2.03 -30.14 -16.75
N ILE A 432 2.31 -29.47 -15.64
CA ILE A 432 3.50 -29.75 -14.83
C ILE A 432 3.30 -31.11 -14.15
N PRO A 433 4.28 -32.03 -14.20
CA PRO A 433 4.16 -33.35 -13.58
C PRO A 433 3.73 -33.28 -12.11
N GLY A 434 2.72 -34.08 -11.74
CA GLY A 434 2.16 -34.15 -10.39
C GLY A 434 1.35 -32.92 -9.95
N ALA A 435 1.18 -31.90 -10.81
CA ALA A 435 0.31 -30.78 -10.52
C ALA A 435 -1.16 -31.17 -10.55
N ARG A 436 -1.97 -30.58 -9.67
CA ARG A 436 -3.41 -30.84 -9.57
C ARG A 436 -4.13 -29.64 -8.99
N VAL A 437 -5.37 -29.41 -9.42
CA VAL A 437 -6.25 -28.43 -8.77
C VAL A 437 -6.61 -28.96 -7.39
N LEU A 438 -6.34 -28.16 -6.34
CA LEU A 438 -6.79 -28.47 -4.98
C LEU A 438 -8.28 -28.15 -4.84
N PHE A 439 -8.66 -26.96 -5.27
CA PHE A 439 -10.04 -26.47 -5.30
C PHE A 439 -10.17 -25.32 -6.31
N GLY A 440 -11.41 -24.99 -6.69
CA GLY A 440 -11.70 -23.94 -7.66
C GLY A 440 -11.51 -24.42 -9.11
N GLY A 441 -10.94 -23.57 -9.96
CA GLY A 441 -10.76 -23.85 -11.39
C GLY A 441 -12.06 -23.79 -12.19
N VAL A 442 -13.06 -23.07 -11.67
CA VAL A 442 -14.39 -22.91 -12.30
C VAL A 442 -14.89 -21.48 -12.14
N GLU A 443 -15.77 -21.08 -13.05
CA GLU A 443 -16.39 -19.76 -13.04
C GLU A 443 -17.39 -19.61 -11.86
N ILE A 444 -17.57 -18.39 -11.37
CA ILE A 444 -18.54 -18.04 -10.33
C ILE A 444 -19.95 -18.38 -10.83
N ASN A 445 -20.82 -18.88 -9.95
CA ASN A 445 -22.20 -19.24 -10.25
C ASN A 445 -22.35 -20.13 -11.51
N ASP A 446 -21.33 -20.95 -11.82
CA ASP A 446 -21.30 -21.84 -12.98
C ASP A 446 -21.59 -21.08 -14.30
N GLY A 447 -21.09 -19.85 -14.40
CA GLY A 447 -21.26 -18.95 -15.55
C GLY A 447 -22.59 -18.18 -15.59
N GLN A 448 -23.49 -18.38 -14.61
CA GLN A 448 -24.81 -17.74 -14.57
C GLN A 448 -24.81 -16.34 -13.93
N HIS A 449 -23.72 -15.57 -14.10
CA HIS A 449 -23.61 -14.18 -13.64
C HIS A 449 -23.80 -13.18 -14.79
N LYS A 450 -23.89 -11.89 -14.45
CA LYS A 450 -24.00 -10.79 -15.44
C LYS A 450 -22.68 -10.03 -15.66
N ILE A 451 -21.58 -10.50 -15.09
CA ILE A 451 -20.25 -9.90 -15.22
C ILE A 451 -19.86 -9.86 -16.72
N PRO A 452 -19.50 -8.69 -17.28
CA PRO A 452 -19.07 -8.56 -18.67
C PRO A 452 -17.84 -9.43 -19.00
N ARG A 453 -17.80 -10.01 -20.20
CA ARG A 453 -16.71 -10.90 -20.66
C ARG A 453 -15.31 -10.28 -20.66
N GLN A 454 -15.21 -8.95 -20.67
CA GLN A 454 -13.94 -8.23 -20.57
C GLN A 454 -13.31 -8.32 -19.17
N TYR A 455 -14.09 -8.71 -18.17
CA TYR A 455 -13.64 -9.01 -16.81
C TYR A 455 -13.67 -10.52 -16.58
N GLY A 456 -12.85 -11.01 -15.65
CA GLY A 456 -12.91 -12.40 -15.23
C GLY A 456 -13.86 -12.62 -14.06
N ALA A 457 -14.33 -13.85 -13.89
CA ALA A 457 -15.34 -14.19 -12.90
C ALA A 457 -15.05 -15.56 -12.27
N MET A 458 -13.90 -15.72 -11.64
CA MET A 458 -13.44 -17.04 -11.18
C MET A 458 -13.70 -17.29 -9.70
N ARG A 459 -14.05 -18.53 -9.34
CA ARG A 459 -14.00 -18.95 -7.94
C ARG A 459 -12.55 -18.94 -7.44
N PRO A 460 -12.33 -18.71 -6.13
CA PRO A 460 -11.02 -18.91 -5.51
C PRO A 460 -10.42 -20.24 -5.91
N THR A 461 -9.20 -20.21 -6.45
CA THR A 461 -8.55 -21.38 -7.04
C THR A 461 -7.16 -21.57 -6.45
N ALA A 462 -6.86 -22.81 -6.07
CA ALA A 462 -5.52 -23.21 -5.69
C ALA A 462 -5.06 -24.40 -6.53
N VAL A 463 -3.86 -24.31 -7.09
CA VAL A 463 -3.23 -25.41 -7.84
C VAL A 463 -2.00 -25.88 -7.07
N PHE A 464 -2.00 -27.15 -6.71
CA PHE A 464 -0.84 -27.80 -6.14
C PHE A 464 0.18 -28.11 -7.24
N VAL A 465 1.45 -27.77 -7.00
CA VAL A 465 2.59 -28.15 -7.85
C VAL A 465 3.69 -28.72 -6.93
N PRO A 466 4.12 -29.98 -7.11
CA PRO A 466 5.20 -30.55 -6.29
C PRO A 466 6.49 -29.72 -6.42
N LEU A 467 7.16 -29.43 -5.30
CA LEU A 467 8.38 -28.60 -5.30
C LEU A 467 9.46 -29.15 -6.22
N SER A 468 9.64 -30.48 -6.27
CA SER A 468 10.56 -31.14 -7.18
C SER A 468 10.22 -30.90 -8.67
N SER A 469 8.94 -30.88 -9.01
CA SER A 469 8.49 -30.64 -10.39
C SER A 469 8.53 -29.15 -10.72
N LEU A 470 8.25 -28.28 -9.77
CA LEU A 470 8.43 -26.84 -9.87
C LEU A 470 9.90 -26.50 -10.19
N MET A 471 10.84 -27.11 -9.47
CA MET A 471 12.29 -26.88 -9.63
C MET A 471 12.92 -27.63 -10.80
N ALA A 472 12.22 -28.61 -11.39
CA ALA A 472 12.79 -29.45 -12.44
C ALA A 472 13.15 -28.69 -13.73
N LYS A 473 12.45 -27.57 -14.01
CA LYS A 473 12.63 -26.77 -15.23
C LYS A 473 12.40 -25.30 -14.94
N LYS A 474 13.19 -24.44 -15.60
CA LYS A 474 13.03 -22.99 -15.48
C LYS A 474 11.65 -22.53 -15.94
N GLU A 475 11.11 -23.14 -16.99
CA GLU A 475 9.78 -22.81 -17.55
C GLU A 475 8.66 -23.11 -16.55
N HIS A 476 8.83 -24.12 -15.68
CA HIS A 476 7.87 -24.41 -14.62
C HIS A 476 7.90 -23.32 -13.54
N LEU A 477 9.10 -22.86 -13.14
CA LEU A 477 9.26 -21.72 -12.22
C LEU A 477 8.65 -20.45 -12.81
N GLU A 478 8.97 -20.10 -14.06
CA GLU A 478 8.43 -18.92 -14.74
C GLU A 478 6.89 -18.95 -14.80
N LEU A 479 6.32 -20.12 -15.14
CA LEU A 479 4.87 -20.27 -15.17
C LEU A 479 4.25 -20.15 -13.78
N ALA A 480 4.75 -20.87 -12.78
CA ALA A 480 4.21 -20.85 -11.41
C ALA A 480 4.44 -19.52 -10.68
N THR A 481 5.43 -18.74 -11.09
CA THR A 481 5.73 -17.41 -10.53
C THR A 481 5.20 -16.25 -11.39
N THR A 482 4.39 -16.55 -12.40
CA THR A 482 3.66 -15.52 -13.15
C THR A 482 2.58 -14.92 -12.27
N GLU A 483 2.58 -13.59 -12.11
CA GLU A 483 1.52 -12.89 -11.39
C GLU A 483 0.17 -13.02 -12.10
N ILE A 484 -0.79 -13.64 -11.41
CA ILE A 484 -2.20 -13.70 -11.80
C ILE A 484 -2.99 -12.84 -10.84
N PHE A 485 -3.33 -11.62 -11.27
CA PHE A 485 -4.03 -10.61 -10.49
C PHE A 485 -5.54 -10.90 -10.39
N ALA A 486 -5.86 -12.07 -9.84
CA ALA A 486 -7.16 -12.72 -9.78
C ALA A 486 -7.19 -13.67 -8.56
N PRO A 487 -8.31 -14.35 -8.20
CA PRO A 487 -8.38 -15.15 -6.97
C PRO A 487 -7.70 -16.51 -7.17
N PHE A 488 -6.38 -16.50 -7.28
CA PHE A 488 -5.54 -17.63 -7.67
C PHE A 488 -4.29 -17.73 -6.78
N GLN A 489 -3.90 -18.96 -6.44
CA GLN A 489 -2.59 -19.23 -5.82
C GLN A 489 -2.02 -20.59 -6.24
N VAL A 490 -0.69 -20.68 -6.24
CA VAL A 490 0.05 -21.94 -6.28
C VAL A 490 0.28 -22.43 -4.85
N VAL A 491 0.15 -23.74 -4.62
CA VAL A 491 0.51 -24.38 -3.34
C VAL A 491 1.58 -25.42 -3.59
N THR A 492 2.61 -25.45 -2.75
CA THR A 492 3.63 -26.50 -2.79
C THR A 492 3.93 -26.99 -1.37
N GLU A 493 4.49 -28.20 -1.27
CA GLU A 493 4.87 -28.84 0.00
C GLU A 493 6.38 -29.00 0.06
N PHE A 494 6.96 -28.89 1.26
CA PHE A 494 8.39 -29.07 1.50
C PHE A 494 8.66 -29.73 2.86
N GLU A 495 9.81 -30.38 3.00
CA GLU A 495 10.37 -30.86 4.27
C GLU A 495 11.63 -30.05 4.66
N ASP A 496 12.19 -30.27 5.84
CA ASP A 496 13.40 -29.56 6.32
C ASP A 496 14.57 -29.65 5.31
N GLY A 497 14.73 -30.81 4.64
CA GLY A 497 15.76 -31.02 3.62
C GLY A 497 15.56 -30.19 2.35
N ASP A 498 14.35 -29.71 2.10
CA ASP A 498 13.97 -28.95 0.91
C ASP A 498 14.07 -27.43 1.10
N ILE A 499 14.37 -26.94 2.31
CA ILE A 499 14.48 -25.51 2.60
C ILE A 499 15.40 -24.77 1.61
N PRO A 500 16.59 -25.31 1.21
CA PRO A 500 17.40 -24.66 0.18
C PRO A 500 16.66 -24.47 -1.14
N ALA A 501 15.90 -25.46 -1.60
CA ALA A 501 15.13 -25.37 -2.83
C ALA A 501 14.01 -24.32 -2.73
N VAL A 502 13.35 -24.21 -1.57
CA VAL A 502 12.37 -23.12 -1.33
C VAL A 502 13.04 -21.76 -1.46
N LEU A 503 14.20 -21.55 -0.83
CA LEU A 503 14.94 -20.29 -0.92
C LEU A 503 15.39 -20.00 -2.37
N ASP A 504 15.78 -21.01 -3.14
CA ASP A 504 16.12 -20.86 -4.56
C ASP A 504 14.90 -20.39 -5.39
N VAL A 505 13.68 -20.87 -5.09
CA VAL A 505 12.45 -20.33 -5.71
C VAL A 505 12.28 -18.84 -5.36
N LEU A 506 12.49 -18.47 -4.09
CA LEU A 506 12.33 -17.09 -3.64
C LEU A 506 13.35 -16.14 -4.26
N GLU A 507 14.59 -16.61 -4.47
CA GLU A 507 15.65 -15.89 -5.18
C GLU A 507 15.35 -15.77 -6.68
N PHE A 508 14.69 -16.76 -7.28
CA PHE A 508 14.28 -16.72 -8.69
C PHE A 508 13.23 -15.64 -8.98
N VAL A 509 12.30 -15.41 -8.04
CA VAL A 509 11.21 -14.43 -8.20
C VAL A 509 11.78 -13.02 -8.40
N GLN A 510 11.38 -12.36 -9.49
CA GLN A 510 11.91 -11.03 -9.86
C GLN A 510 11.26 -9.85 -9.11
N ASN A 511 10.14 -10.10 -8.43
CA ASN A 511 9.28 -9.10 -7.81
C ASN A 511 9.31 -9.25 -6.28
N HIS A 512 9.94 -8.32 -5.57
CA HIS A 512 10.19 -8.42 -4.12
C HIS A 512 9.35 -7.42 -3.30
N LEU A 513 8.01 -7.56 -3.33
CA LEU A 513 7.10 -6.66 -2.60
C LEU A 513 6.76 -7.17 -1.19
N THR A 514 5.86 -8.14 -1.05
CA THR A 514 5.42 -8.64 0.27
C THR A 514 5.70 -10.11 0.48
N ALA A 515 5.97 -10.50 1.73
CA ALA A 515 6.16 -11.89 2.10
C ALA A 515 5.64 -12.19 3.51
N ALA A 516 5.41 -13.48 3.80
CA ALA A 516 5.01 -13.93 5.12
C ALA A 516 5.77 -15.19 5.56
N ILE A 517 6.33 -15.17 6.77
CA ILE A 517 7.01 -16.31 7.40
C ILE A 517 6.21 -16.71 8.64
N VAL A 518 5.37 -17.73 8.49
CA VAL A 518 4.49 -18.25 9.56
C VAL A 518 5.23 -19.32 10.34
N SER A 519 5.91 -18.88 11.38
CA SER A 519 6.65 -19.71 12.33
C SER A 519 6.92 -18.87 13.58
N ASN A 520 6.96 -19.46 14.76
CA ASN A 520 7.48 -18.86 16.00
C ASN A 520 8.89 -19.36 16.34
N ASP A 521 9.44 -20.31 15.59
CA ASP A 521 10.85 -20.68 15.67
C ASP A 521 11.74 -19.56 15.13
N VAL A 522 12.45 -18.90 16.04
CA VAL A 522 13.35 -17.78 15.75
C VAL A 522 14.46 -18.18 14.77
N ALA A 523 14.95 -19.43 14.80
CA ALA A 523 15.99 -19.88 13.88
C ALA A 523 15.44 -19.96 12.45
N PHE A 524 14.27 -20.57 12.28
CA PHE A 524 13.56 -20.62 11.00
C PHE A 524 13.22 -19.22 10.47
N GLN A 525 12.71 -18.34 11.33
CA GLN A 525 12.43 -16.95 10.97
C GLN A 525 13.66 -16.24 10.42
N ARG A 526 14.78 -16.28 11.17
CA ARG A 526 16.03 -15.62 10.77
C ARG A 526 16.61 -16.19 9.48
N LEU A 527 16.47 -17.50 9.26
CA LEU A 527 16.93 -18.15 8.04
C LEU A 527 16.25 -17.56 6.80
N PHE A 528 14.91 -17.48 6.81
CA PHE A 528 14.16 -16.92 5.70
C PHE A 528 14.31 -15.40 5.60
N GLN A 529 14.29 -14.67 6.72
CA GLN A 529 14.50 -13.21 6.72
C GLN A 529 15.88 -12.82 6.17
N GLY A 530 16.93 -13.55 6.54
CA GLY A 530 18.30 -13.26 6.10
C GLY A 530 18.61 -13.71 4.68
N ARG A 531 17.73 -14.49 4.03
CA ARG A 531 17.92 -15.06 2.69
C ARG A 531 16.71 -14.81 1.78
N SER A 532 15.99 -13.71 2.00
CA SER A 532 14.94 -13.23 1.11
C SER A 532 14.95 -11.70 1.04
N VAL A 533 14.30 -11.13 0.02
CA VAL A 533 14.47 -9.71 -0.35
C VAL A 533 13.21 -8.86 -0.14
N ASN A 534 12.01 -9.45 -0.07
CA ASN A 534 10.74 -8.72 -0.11
C ASN A 534 10.67 -7.53 0.87
N GLY A 535 10.40 -6.33 0.33
CA GLY A 535 10.49 -5.05 1.06
C GLY A 535 9.52 -4.90 2.23
N THR A 536 8.45 -5.68 2.27
CA THR A 536 7.49 -5.74 3.39
C THR A 536 7.24 -7.19 3.80
N THR A 537 8.06 -7.71 4.72
CA THR A 537 7.97 -9.10 5.18
C THR A 537 7.38 -9.19 6.60
N TYR A 538 6.31 -9.96 6.75
CA TYR A 538 5.68 -10.22 8.04
C TYR A 538 6.16 -11.56 8.61
N VAL A 539 6.38 -11.61 9.92
CA VAL A 539 7.01 -12.77 10.58
C VAL A 539 6.27 -13.11 11.88
N GLY A 540 6.16 -14.40 12.18
CA GLY A 540 5.45 -14.92 13.34
C GLY A 540 4.24 -15.76 12.96
N LEU A 541 3.65 -16.48 13.91
CA LEU A 541 2.46 -17.32 13.66
C LEU A 541 1.26 -16.55 13.05
N ARG A 542 1.22 -15.23 13.24
CA ARG A 542 0.17 -14.36 12.70
C ARG A 542 0.57 -13.62 11.42
N ALA A 543 1.69 -13.99 10.80
CA ALA A 543 2.20 -13.36 9.60
C ALA A 543 1.20 -13.44 8.44
N ARG A 544 1.05 -12.33 7.72
CA ARG A 544 0.16 -12.14 6.57
C ARG A 544 0.93 -11.52 5.42
N THR A 545 0.47 -11.61 4.18
CA THR A 545 1.09 -10.89 3.06
C THR A 545 0.37 -9.57 2.78
N THR A 546 -0.93 -9.49 3.08
CA THR A 546 -1.79 -8.35 2.73
C THR A 546 -2.06 -7.39 3.90
N GLY A 547 -2.62 -6.22 3.56
CA GLY A 547 -3.15 -5.28 4.55
C GLY A 547 -2.07 -4.60 5.37
N ALA A 548 -1.10 -3.98 4.68
CA ALA A 548 -0.16 -3.06 5.29
C ALA A 548 -0.89 -1.74 5.62
N PRO A 549 -1.13 -1.40 6.90
CA PRO A 549 -1.63 -0.08 7.27
C PRO A 549 -0.58 1.03 7.11
N GLN A 550 -1.03 2.27 7.24
CA GLN A 550 -0.20 3.47 7.13
C GLN A 550 0.89 3.63 8.21
N ASN A 551 0.87 2.82 9.28
CA ASN A 551 1.81 2.99 10.40
C ASN A 551 3.17 2.29 10.20
N HIS A 552 3.37 1.60 9.07
CA HIS A 552 4.67 1.07 8.67
C HIS A 552 4.84 1.11 7.16
N TRP A 553 6.07 0.90 6.70
CA TRP A 553 6.41 0.90 5.27
C TRP A 553 5.60 -0.15 4.52
N PHE A 554 5.16 0.21 3.32
CA PHE A 554 4.74 -0.70 2.27
C PHE A 554 5.44 -0.29 0.98
N GLY A 555 6.08 -1.24 0.30
CA GLY A 555 6.82 -1.01 -0.93
C GLY A 555 7.88 -2.10 -1.16
N PRO A 556 8.42 -2.20 -2.39
CA PRO A 556 9.38 -3.25 -2.73
C PRO A 556 10.78 -2.93 -2.20
N ALA A 557 11.66 -3.92 -2.27
CA ALA A 557 13.10 -3.77 -2.05
C ALA A 557 13.89 -4.42 -3.20
N GLY A 558 15.21 -4.25 -3.22
CA GLY A 558 16.07 -4.74 -4.30
C GLY A 558 16.07 -3.87 -5.57
N ASP A 559 15.36 -2.74 -5.58
CA ASP A 559 15.30 -1.79 -6.71
C ASP A 559 15.62 -0.36 -6.24
N PRO A 560 16.62 0.34 -6.80
CA PRO A 560 16.90 1.75 -6.46
C PRO A 560 15.76 2.72 -6.83
N ARG A 561 14.84 2.29 -7.70
CA ARG A 561 13.62 3.00 -8.06
C ARG A 561 12.47 2.76 -7.09
N ALA A 562 12.62 1.85 -6.12
CA ALA A 562 11.56 1.50 -5.19
C ALA A 562 10.97 2.75 -4.51
N ALA A 563 9.64 2.81 -4.52
CA ALA A 563 8.85 3.77 -3.76
C ALA A 563 8.20 3.06 -2.58
N GLY A 564 8.08 3.78 -1.47
CA GLY A 564 7.21 3.39 -0.37
C GLY A 564 5.95 4.24 -0.36
N ILE A 565 4.99 3.83 0.46
CA ILE A 565 3.76 4.60 0.72
C ILE A 565 3.44 4.70 2.22
N GLY A 566 2.75 5.77 2.61
CA GLY A 566 2.12 5.92 3.93
C GLY A 566 2.99 6.52 5.03
N THR A 567 4.23 6.04 5.22
CA THR A 567 5.09 6.53 6.31
C THR A 567 5.83 7.82 5.95
N ARG A 568 6.41 8.46 6.98
CA ARG A 568 7.32 9.59 6.81
C ARG A 568 8.50 9.25 5.90
N GLU A 569 9.10 8.08 6.09
CA GLU A 569 10.26 7.62 5.34
C GLU A 569 9.88 7.35 3.88
N ALA A 570 8.71 6.75 3.64
CA ALA A 570 8.13 6.58 2.30
C ALA A 570 7.94 7.91 1.57
N ILE A 571 7.37 8.92 2.25
CA ILE A 571 7.20 10.26 1.69
C ILE A 571 8.56 10.88 1.37
N HIS A 572 9.54 10.78 2.28
CA HIS A 572 10.88 11.31 2.05
C HIS A 572 11.54 10.69 0.83
N VAL A 573 11.59 9.36 0.76
CA VAL A 573 12.25 8.60 -0.33
C VAL A 573 11.60 8.87 -1.68
N THR A 574 10.27 9.02 -1.70
CA THR A 574 9.51 9.15 -2.94
C THR A 574 9.44 10.60 -3.43
N TRP A 575 9.29 11.57 -2.52
CA TRP A 575 8.87 12.94 -2.86
C TRP A 575 9.88 14.04 -2.54
N SER A 576 11.07 13.70 -2.07
CA SER A 576 12.14 14.68 -1.86
C SER A 576 13.51 14.12 -2.18
N CYS A 577 14.42 15.01 -2.56
CA CYS A 577 15.84 14.73 -2.63
C CYS A 577 16.59 15.41 -1.47
N HIS A 578 17.85 15.05 -1.31
CA HIS A 578 18.75 15.74 -0.39
C HIS A 578 19.32 17.00 -1.06
N ARG A 579 19.44 18.10 -0.31
CA ARG A 579 20.16 19.32 -0.72
C ARG A 579 21.01 19.81 0.45
N GLU A 580 22.31 19.89 0.23
CA GLU A 580 23.28 20.39 1.22
C GLU A 580 23.55 21.87 0.99
N PHE A 581 23.52 22.66 2.06
CA PHE A 581 24.04 24.03 2.08
C PHE A 581 25.19 24.08 3.07
N ILE A 582 26.31 24.69 2.64
CA ILE A 582 27.47 24.90 3.48
C ILE A 582 27.57 26.41 3.71
N GLN A 583 27.36 26.81 4.95
CA GLN A 583 27.56 28.18 5.38
C GLN A 583 29.01 28.33 5.83
N ASP A 584 29.67 29.39 5.39
CA ASP A 584 31.06 29.67 5.74
C ASP A 584 31.27 31.20 5.80
N ASN A 585 31.02 31.75 6.99
CA ASN A 585 30.80 33.19 7.15
C ASN A 585 31.81 33.88 8.07
N ASP A 586 32.61 33.13 8.82
CA ASP A 586 33.57 33.74 9.74
C ASP A 586 34.81 34.20 8.98
N ILE A 587 34.93 35.51 8.80
CA ILE A 587 36.07 36.16 8.13
C ILE A 587 37.12 36.68 9.11
N SER A 588 37.01 36.37 10.41
CA SER A 588 37.97 36.82 11.42
C SER A 588 39.41 36.34 11.13
N PHE A 589 39.56 35.23 10.41
CA PHE A 589 40.86 34.70 10.00
C PHE A 589 41.52 35.52 8.87
N VAL A 590 40.79 36.40 8.16
CA VAL A 590 41.30 37.11 6.98
C VAL A 590 42.55 37.94 7.28
N ASN A 591 42.62 38.55 8.48
CA ASN A 591 43.79 39.33 8.89
C ASN A 591 45.05 38.47 9.10
N SER A 592 44.88 37.18 9.39
CA SER A 592 45.97 36.20 9.54
C SER A 592 46.21 35.35 8.29
N TRP A 593 45.32 35.46 7.30
CA TRP A 593 45.39 34.69 6.07
C TRP A 593 46.45 35.27 5.14
N LYS A 594 47.33 34.40 4.65
CA LYS A 594 48.30 34.73 3.60
C LYS A 594 47.91 33.94 2.35
N LEU A 595 48.05 34.58 1.19
CA LEU A 595 47.83 33.92 -0.09
C LEU A 595 48.73 32.66 -0.16
N PRO A 596 48.14 31.44 -0.20
CA PRO A 596 48.95 30.23 -0.28
C PRO A 596 49.67 30.14 -1.63
N PRO A 597 50.75 29.34 -1.73
CA PRO A 597 51.35 29.00 -3.02
C PRO A 597 50.30 28.47 -3.99
N ARG A 598 50.46 28.74 -5.29
CA ARG A 598 49.57 28.19 -6.32
C ARG A 598 49.64 26.65 -6.27
N THR A 599 48.48 26.00 -6.14
CA THR A 599 48.31 24.54 -6.10
C THR A 599 47.81 23.99 -7.43
#